data_AF-B7PWB4-F1
#
_entry.id   AF-B7PWB4-F1
#
_cell.length_a   1.000
_cell.length_b   1.000
_cell.length_c   1.000
_cell.angle_alpha   90.00
_cell.angle_beta   90.00
_cell.angle_gamma   90.00
#
_symmetry.space_group_name_H-M   'P 1'
#
loop_
_entity.id
_entity.type
_entity.pdbx_description
1 polymer ?
#
loop_
_entity_poly.entity_id
_entity_poly.type
_entity_poly.pdbx_seq_one_letter_code
_entity_poly.pdbx_strand_id
1 'polypeptide(L)'
;MQHIKASCEPPTFSLEKLLLGIGTDLKEDLETCQRTLPLLRRMCDEEHRYRRQLSDLGLKTFERVPKEEVVDRKKVKRPRLRREENEQGCETCRISCHVSMVVNIHDDTLYCLEHAVQSLQKRSLKSWKLLYSYDMDELRSIVQKLESHIENQKASAAKVLTEAAKKKSVKKK
;
A
#
# COMPACT_ATOMS: atom_id res chain seq x y z
N MET A 1 -0.62 -10.95 13.04
CA MET A 1 -1.34 -10.22 11.96
C MET A 1 -2.76 -10.74 11.68
N GLN A 2 -3.30 -11.71 12.43
CA GLN A 2 -4.71 -12.14 12.29
C GLN A 2 -5.64 -11.54 13.38
N HIS A 3 -5.10 -11.16 14.55
CA HIS A 3 -5.92 -10.70 15.68
C HIS A 3 -6.58 -9.32 15.52
N ILE A 4 -5.95 -8.37 14.82
CA ILE A 4 -6.50 -7.01 14.65
C ILE A 4 -7.73 -7.03 13.71
N LYS A 5 -7.71 -7.90 12.68
CA LYS A 5 -8.86 -8.09 11.78
C LYS A 5 -10.10 -8.63 12.53
N ALA A 6 -9.91 -9.32 13.66
CA ALA A 6 -11.00 -9.88 14.46
C ALA A 6 -11.57 -8.89 15.51
N SER A 7 -10.81 -7.86 15.88
CA SER A 7 -11.17 -6.98 17.00
C SER A 7 -12.12 -5.84 16.62
N CYS A 8 -12.31 -5.54 15.33
CA CYS A 8 -13.11 -4.40 14.84
C CYS A 8 -12.73 -3.02 15.45
N GLU A 9 -11.63 -2.93 16.20
CA GLU A 9 -11.05 -1.69 16.67
C GLU A 9 -10.32 -1.01 15.51
N PRO A 10 -10.61 0.26 15.19
CA PRO A 10 -9.93 0.96 14.13
C PRO A 10 -8.44 1.08 14.50
N PRO A 11 -7.51 0.60 13.64
CA PRO A 11 -6.10 0.69 13.92
C PRO A 11 -5.68 2.17 13.95
N THR A 12 -4.79 2.54 14.87
CA THR A 12 -4.28 3.92 15.02
C THR A 12 -3.52 4.41 13.80
N PHE A 13 -3.05 3.51 12.93
CA PHE A 13 -2.42 3.81 11.65
C PHE A 13 -2.73 2.74 10.61
N SER A 14 -2.70 3.11 9.32
CA SER A 14 -2.81 2.17 8.21
C SER A 14 -1.46 1.49 7.97
N LEU A 15 -1.43 0.16 8.07
CA LEU A 15 -0.24 -0.63 7.75
C LEU A 15 0.24 -0.38 6.31
N GLU A 16 -0.68 -0.21 5.37
CA GLU A 16 -0.36 0.08 3.97
C GLU A 16 0.39 1.42 3.83
N LYS A 17 -0.09 2.47 4.52
CA LYS A 17 0.61 3.76 4.58
C LYS A 17 2.03 3.61 5.13
N LEU A 18 2.18 2.84 6.21
CA LEU A 18 3.49 2.60 6.83
C LEU A 18 4.46 1.88 5.87
N LEU A 19 4.02 0.77 5.27
CA LEU A 19 4.86 -0.02 4.35
C LEU A 19 5.29 0.80 3.12
N LEU A 20 4.36 1.57 2.55
CA LEU A 20 4.64 2.45 1.42
C LEU A 20 5.57 3.60 1.81
N GLY A 21 5.39 4.19 3.01
CA GLY A 21 6.29 5.22 3.54
C GLY A 21 7.73 4.71 3.64
N ILE A 22 7.94 3.57 4.30
CA ILE A 22 9.27 2.96 4.42
C ILE A 22 9.88 2.67 3.04
N GLY A 23 9.10 2.08 2.12
CA GLY A 23 9.57 1.74 0.77
C GLY A 23 9.84 2.94 -0.15
N THR A 24 9.29 4.13 0.16
CA THR A 24 9.47 5.34 -0.64
C THR A 24 10.52 6.28 -0.07
N ASP A 25 10.54 6.48 1.25
CA ASP A 25 11.49 7.38 1.92
C ASP A 25 12.90 6.80 1.97
N LEU A 26 13.05 5.48 2.14
CA LEU A 26 14.35 4.79 2.23
C LEU A 26 15.30 5.39 3.30
N LYS A 27 14.72 5.92 4.39
CA LYS A 27 15.45 6.53 5.51
C LYS A 27 15.67 5.58 6.69
N GLU A 28 15.00 4.43 6.66
CA GLU A 28 15.04 3.44 7.73
C GLU A 28 16.35 2.64 7.73
N ASP A 29 16.65 2.03 8.87
CA ASP A 29 17.80 1.16 9.02
C ASP A 29 17.61 -0.18 8.25
N LEU A 30 18.74 -0.89 8.08
CA LEU A 30 18.78 -2.14 7.31
C LEU A 30 17.83 -3.19 7.85
N GLU A 31 17.71 -3.31 9.17
CA GLU A 31 16.90 -4.33 9.83
C GLU A 31 15.42 -4.06 9.59
N THR A 32 15.00 -2.80 9.73
CA THR A 32 13.64 -2.35 9.43
C THR A 32 13.29 -2.55 7.95
N CYS A 33 14.20 -2.19 7.03
CA CYS A 33 13.99 -2.43 5.60
C CYS A 33 13.82 -3.92 5.28
N GLN A 34 14.65 -4.79 5.87
CA GLN A 34 14.59 -6.24 5.67
C GLN A 34 13.30 -6.86 6.19
N ARG A 35 12.78 -6.40 7.34
CA ARG A 35 11.48 -6.84 7.86
C ARG A 35 10.31 -6.34 7.04
N THR A 36 10.42 -5.13 6.51
CA THR A 36 9.37 -4.47 5.73
C THR A 36 9.21 -5.09 4.35
N LEU A 37 10.30 -5.45 3.68
CA LEU A 37 10.29 -6.01 2.33
C LEU A 37 9.30 -7.19 2.12
N PRO A 38 9.30 -8.28 2.92
CA PRO A 38 8.36 -9.38 2.71
C PRO A 38 6.90 -8.97 2.94
N LEU A 39 6.64 -8.01 3.84
CA LEU A 39 5.30 -7.48 4.09
C LEU A 39 4.80 -6.65 2.91
N LEU A 40 5.65 -5.78 2.39
CA LEU A 40 5.36 -4.95 1.22
C LEU A 40 5.14 -5.79 -0.03
N ARG A 41 5.98 -6.81 -0.27
CA ARG A 41 5.80 -7.77 -1.38
C ARG A 41 4.46 -8.48 -1.27
N ARG A 42 4.14 -9.04 -0.10
CA ARG A 42 2.87 -9.71 0.13
C ARG A 42 1.67 -8.79 -0.13
N MET A 43 1.73 -7.54 0.34
CA MET A 43 0.69 -6.54 0.09
C MET A 43 0.51 -6.30 -1.41
N CYS A 44 1.60 -6.12 -2.17
CA CYS A 44 1.56 -5.92 -3.62
C CYS A 44 1.02 -7.15 -4.36
N ASP A 45 1.37 -8.36 -3.92
CA ASP A 45 0.89 -9.61 -4.51
C ASP A 45 -0.61 -9.81 -4.24
N GLU A 46 -1.07 -9.55 -3.02
CA GLU A 46 -2.49 -9.59 -2.66
C GLU A 46 -3.29 -8.54 -3.45
N GLU A 47 -2.77 -7.31 -3.57
CA GLU A 47 -3.36 -6.24 -4.37
C GLU A 47 -3.52 -6.65 -5.84
N HIS A 48 -2.45 -7.16 -6.46
CA HIS A 48 -2.47 -7.65 -7.84
C HIS A 48 -3.48 -8.76 -8.03
N ARG A 49 -3.51 -9.73 -7.11
CA ARG A 49 -4.41 -10.88 -7.15
C ARG A 49 -5.87 -10.43 -7.10
N TYR A 50 -6.22 -9.54 -6.17
CA TYR A 50 -7.61 -9.11 -6.02
C TYR A 50 -8.05 -8.18 -7.16
N ARG A 51 -7.20 -7.27 -7.65
CA ARG A 51 -7.53 -6.47 -8.84
C ARG A 51 -7.81 -7.34 -10.06
N ARG A 52 -7.01 -8.40 -10.27
CA ARG A 52 -7.25 -9.38 -11.33
C ARG A 52 -8.59 -10.07 -11.13
N GLN A 53 -8.86 -10.60 -9.94
CA GLN A 53 -10.15 -11.25 -9.64
C GLN A 53 -11.35 -10.32 -9.86
N LEU A 54 -11.26 -9.05 -9.47
CA LEU A 54 -12.32 -8.07 -9.70
C LEU A 54 -12.52 -7.78 -11.20
N SER A 55 -11.44 -7.70 -11.97
CA SER A 55 -11.49 -7.59 -13.42
C SER A 55 -12.15 -8.82 -14.05
N ASP A 56 -11.78 -10.02 -13.59
CA ASP A 56 -12.31 -11.29 -14.08
C ASP A 56 -13.80 -11.45 -13.76
N LEU A 57 -14.26 -10.89 -12.62
CA LEU A 57 -15.68 -10.80 -12.28
C LEU A 57 -16.44 -9.81 -13.17
N GLY A 58 -15.75 -8.93 -13.90
CA GLY A 58 -16.34 -7.98 -14.84
C GLY A 58 -16.43 -6.55 -14.32
N LEU A 59 -15.72 -6.20 -13.24
CA LEU A 59 -15.54 -4.80 -12.85
C LEU A 59 -14.65 -4.11 -13.89
N LYS A 60 -15.14 -3.07 -14.55
CA LYS A 60 -14.43 -2.39 -15.66
C LYS A 60 -14.01 -0.95 -15.34
N THR A 61 -14.54 -0.41 -14.27
CA THR A 61 -14.39 0.99 -13.86
C THR A 61 -13.29 1.09 -12.81
N PHE A 62 -12.11 1.56 -13.24
CA PHE A 62 -10.95 1.80 -12.39
C PHE A 62 -10.65 3.30 -12.48
N GLU A 63 -10.59 3.97 -11.34
CA GLU A 63 -10.37 5.41 -11.26
C GLU A 63 -9.27 5.71 -10.26
N ARG A 64 -8.33 6.57 -10.66
CA ARG A 64 -7.26 6.99 -9.79
C ARG A 64 -7.76 8.07 -8.83
N VAL A 65 -7.49 7.90 -7.54
CA VAL A 65 -7.75 8.94 -6.55
C VAL A 65 -6.79 10.10 -6.81
N PRO A 66 -7.28 11.34 -6.99
CA PRO A 66 -6.40 12.50 -7.12
C PRO A 66 -5.52 12.61 -5.88
N LYS A 67 -4.20 12.63 -6.08
CA LYS A 67 -3.27 13.03 -5.01
C LYS A 67 -3.64 14.45 -4.62
N GLU A 68 -3.79 14.72 -3.32
CA GLU A 68 -4.17 16.05 -2.86
C GLU A 68 -3.04 17.04 -3.14
N GLU A 69 -3.03 17.58 -4.35
CA GLU A 69 -2.44 18.89 -4.56
C GLU A 69 -3.32 19.87 -3.77
N VAL A 70 -2.66 20.66 -2.93
CA VAL A 70 -3.22 21.77 -2.15
C VAL A 70 -3.75 22.82 -3.14
N VAL A 71 -4.87 22.53 -3.79
CA VAL A 71 -5.53 23.44 -4.72
C VAL A 71 -6.72 24.04 -4.01
N ASP A 72 -6.51 25.30 -3.67
CA ASP A 72 -7.45 26.36 -3.33
C ASP A 72 -8.94 26.00 -3.49
N ARG A 73 -9.70 26.37 -2.45
CA ARG A 73 -11.14 26.12 -2.26
C ARG A 73 -12.03 26.88 -3.27
N LYS A 74 -11.84 26.70 -4.58
CA LYS A 74 -12.73 27.27 -5.60
C LYS A 74 -13.18 26.23 -6.63
N LYS A 75 -14.44 25.85 -6.46
CA LYS A 75 -15.43 25.56 -7.51
C LYS A 75 -14.99 24.55 -8.58
N VAL A 76 -15.03 23.28 -8.23
CA VAL A 76 -15.50 22.23 -9.16
C VAL A 76 -16.53 21.43 -8.39
N LYS A 77 -17.67 21.10 -9.01
CA LYS A 77 -18.61 20.09 -8.49
C LYS A 77 -17.85 18.75 -8.48
N ARG A 78 -16.98 18.58 -7.48
CA ARG A 78 -16.20 17.37 -7.23
C ARG A 78 -17.20 16.27 -6.85
N PRO A 79 -17.04 15.03 -7.33
CA PRO A 79 -17.87 13.92 -6.87
C PRO A 79 -17.90 13.92 -5.35
N ARG A 80 -19.03 13.59 -4.73
CA ARG A 80 -19.22 13.51 -3.26
C ARG A 80 -18.31 12.47 -2.56
N LEU A 81 -17.29 11.98 -3.26
CA LEU A 81 -16.34 10.96 -2.88
C LEU A 81 -15.11 11.51 -2.14
N ARG A 82 -15.01 12.84 -1.95
CA ARG A 82 -14.10 13.39 -0.94
C ARG A 82 -14.76 13.20 0.43
N ARG A 83 -14.85 11.94 0.87
CA ARG A 83 -15.18 11.63 2.25
C ARG A 83 -13.95 11.86 3.09
N GLU A 84 -14.16 12.52 4.21
CA GLU A 84 -13.15 13.01 5.12
C GLU A 84 -12.14 11.90 5.44
N GLU A 85 -10.87 12.27 5.34
CA GLU A 85 -9.65 11.45 5.27
C GLU A 85 -9.47 10.41 6.38
N ASN A 86 -10.37 10.33 7.37
CA ASN A 86 -10.07 9.66 8.63
C ASN A 86 -10.90 8.43 8.99
N GLU A 87 -12.07 8.16 8.39
CA GLU A 87 -13.00 7.23 9.10
C GLU A 87 -13.75 6.19 8.27
N GLN A 88 -13.75 6.21 6.93
CA GLN A 88 -14.46 5.15 6.21
C GLN A 88 -13.57 3.95 5.90
N GLY A 89 -13.70 2.94 6.77
CA GLY A 89 -13.20 1.60 6.52
C GLY A 89 -14.15 0.76 5.68
N CYS A 90 -13.67 -0.44 5.30
CA CYS A 90 -14.49 -1.46 4.66
C CYS A 90 -15.74 -1.77 5.48
N GLU A 91 -16.90 -1.92 4.84
CA GLU A 91 -18.18 -2.24 5.50
C GLU A 91 -18.12 -3.54 6.32
N THR A 92 -17.32 -4.52 5.88
CA THR A 92 -17.19 -5.82 6.57
C THR A 92 -16.16 -5.80 7.69
N CYS A 93 -14.92 -5.37 7.42
CA CYS A 93 -13.82 -5.47 8.40
C CYS A 93 -13.46 -4.14 9.08
N ARG A 94 -14.07 -3.03 8.67
CA ARG A 94 -13.81 -1.67 9.19
C ARG A 94 -12.37 -1.17 9.03
N ILE A 95 -11.52 -1.90 8.31
CA ILE A 95 -10.14 -1.51 8.06
C ILE A 95 -10.11 -0.41 6.98
N SER A 96 -9.32 0.63 7.24
CA SER A 96 -9.04 1.68 6.27
C SER A 96 -8.19 1.15 5.11
N CYS A 97 -8.63 1.38 3.88
CA CYS A 97 -7.94 0.98 2.66
C CYS A 97 -7.23 2.19 2.07
N HIS A 98 -5.91 2.14 1.92
CA HIS A 98 -5.11 3.26 1.42
C HIS A 98 -4.65 3.04 -0.03
N VAL A 99 -4.32 1.81 -0.39
CA VAL A 99 -3.86 1.47 -1.75
C VAL A 99 -5.03 1.51 -2.73
N SER A 100 -6.05 0.70 -2.45
CA SER A 100 -7.25 0.62 -3.28
C SER A 100 -8.48 0.21 -2.49
N MET A 101 -9.64 0.59 -3.01
CA MET A 101 -10.94 0.25 -2.46
C MET A 101 -11.97 0.11 -3.58
N VAL A 102 -13.04 -0.66 -3.36
CA VAL A 102 -14.18 -0.71 -4.27
C VAL A 102 -15.34 0.03 -3.62
N VAL A 103 -15.93 0.96 -4.37
CA VAL A 103 -17.06 1.77 -3.90
C VAL A 103 -18.29 1.55 -4.78
N ASN A 104 -19.46 1.58 -4.15
CA ASN A 104 -20.74 1.68 -4.86
C ASN A 104 -21.12 3.15 -5.05
N ILE A 105 -21.46 3.54 -6.28
CA ILE A 105 -21.82 4.93 -6.63
C ILE A 105 -23.18 5.38 -6.11
N HIS A 106 -24.06 4.45 -5.70
CA HIS A 106 -25.41 4.77 -5.24
C HIS A 106 -25.49 4.92 -3.72
N ASP A 107 -24.85 4.01 -2.99
CA ASP A 107 -25.01 3.90 -1.53
C ASP A 107 -23.75 4.30 -0.76
N ASP A 108 -22.70 4.77 -1.46
CA ASP A 108 -21.39 5.11 -0.89
C ASP A 108 -20.79 4.01 0.02
N THR A 109 -21.15 2.75 -0.25
CA THR A 109 -20.60 1.58 0.44
C THR A 109 -19.20 1.30 -0.07
N LEU A 110 -18.29 1.00 0.86
CA LEU A 110 -16.87 0.79 0.59
C LEU A 110 -16.48 -0.62 1.03
N TYR A 111 -15.79 -1.34 0.15
CA TYR A 111 -15.16 -2.61 0.48
C TYR A 111 -13.66 -2.57 0.20
N CYS A 112 -12.88 -3.23 1.05
CA CYS A 112 -11.53 -3.64 0.68
C CYS A 112 -11.60 -4.67 -0.46
N LEU A 113 -10.53 -4.84 -1.22
CA LEU A 113 -10.58 -5.71 -2.41
C LEU A 113 -10.97 -7.15 -2.09
N GLU A 114 -10.52 -7.68 -0.94
CA GLU A 114 -10.87 -9.03 -0.45
C GLU A 114 -12.40 -9.20 -0.29
N HIS A 115 -13.04 -8.29 0.46
CA HIS A 115 -14.50 -8.36 0.68
C HIS A 115 -15.29 -7.92 -0.55
N ALA A 116 -14.72 -7.09 -1.42
CA ALA A 116 -15.33 -6.75 -2.70
C ALA A 116 -15.45 -8.00 -3.58
N VAL A 117 -14.38 -8.81 -3.72
CA VAL A 117 -14.44 -10.05 -4.49
C VAL A 117 -15.54 -10.98 -3.97
N GLN A 118 -15.66 -11.13 -2.65
CA GLN A 118 -16.70 -11.97 -2.04
C GLN A 118 -18.12 -11.40 -2.24
N SER A 119 -18.29 -10.09 -2.10
CA SER A 119 -19.60 -9.44 -2.16
C SER A 119 -20.13 -9.26 -3.59
N LEU A 120 -19.22 -9.00 -4.53
CA LEU A 120 -19.56 -8.67 -5.91
C LEU A 120 -19.94 -9.88 -6.76
N GLN A 121 -19.50 -11.10 -6.37
CA GLN A 121 -19.91 -12.34 -7.02
C GLN A 121 -21.43 -12.54 -7.08
N LYS A 122 -22.19 -11.92 -6.15
CA LYS A 122 -23.64 -12.10 -5.98
C LYS A 122 -24.45 -10.85 -6.35
N ARG A 123 -23.82 -9.79 -6.87
CA ARG A 123 -24.45 -8.48 -7.08
C ARG A 123 -24.21 -7.95 -8.51
N SER A 124 -25.05 -7.00 -8.94
CA SER A 124 -24.85 -6.27 -10.19
C SER A 124 -23.64 -5.34 -10.07
N LEU A 125 -22.73 -5.39 -11.05
CA LEU A 125 -21.48 -4.61 -11.09
C LEU A 125 -21.64 -3.20 -11.69
N LYS A 126 -22.81 -2.86 -12.22
CA LYS A 126 -23.03 -1.61 -12.97
C LYS A 126 -22.79 -0.34 -12.14
N SER A 127 -22.96 -0.43 -10.83
CA SER A 127 -22.83 0.67 -9.89
C SER A 127 -21.52 0.65 -9.10
N TRP A 128 -20.60 -0.25 -9.40
CA TRP A 128 -19.36 -0.40 -8.65
C TRP A 128 -18.19 0.18 -9.42
N LYS A 129 -17.19 0.69 -8.70
CA LYS A 129 -15.91 1.10 -9.26
C LYS A 129 -14.77 0.88 -8.29
N LEU A 130 -13.59 0.59 -8.81
CA LEU A 130 -12.36 0.51 -8.04
C LEU A 130 -11.69 1.88 -8.03
N LEU A 131 -11.39 2.39 -6.84
CA LEU A 131 -10.57 3.57 -6.63
C LEU A 131 -9.18 3.14 -6.18
N TYR A 132 -8.12 3.71 -6.76
CA TYR A 132 -6.74 3.39 -6.39
C TYR A 132 -5.84 4.64 -6.28
N SER A 133 -4.92 4.62 -5.33
CA SER A 133 -3.91 5.67 -5.13
C SER A 133 -2.62 5.38 -5.91
N TYR A 134 -2.28 4.09 -6.04
CA TYR A 134 -1.08 3.60 -6.72
C TYR A 134 -1.47 2.61 -7.81
N ASP A 135 -0.89 2.74 -9.00
CA ASP A 135 -0.99 1.70 -10.02
C ASP A 135 -0.03 0.53 -9.73
N MET A 136 -0.14 -0.55 -10.51
CA MET A 136 0.66 -1.76 -10.28
C MET A 136 2.15 -1.56 -10.57
N ASP A 137 2.50 -0.62 -11.46
CA ASP A 137 3.89 -0.34 -11.81
C ASP A 137 4.55 0.53 -10.73
N GLU A 138 3.82 1.49 -10.17
CA GLU A 138 4.22 2.27 -9.00
C GLU A 138 4.49 1.36 -7.80
N LEU A 139 3.57 0.44 -7.47
CA LEU A 139 3.76 -0.51 -6.37
C LEU A 139 4.99 -1.40 -6.58
N ARG A 140 5.16 -1.92 -7.80
CA ARG A 140 6.33 -2.74 -8.17
C ARG A 140 7.63 -1.94 -8.08
N SER A 141 7.62 -0.67 -8.51
CA SER A 141 8.76 0.23 -8.43
C SER A 141 9.18 0.47 -6.97
N ILE A 142 8.21 0.64 -6.06
CA ILE A 142 8.48 0.83 -4.62
C ILE A 142 9.17 -0.42 -4.03
N VAL A 143 8.69 -1.62 -4.38
CA VAL A 143 9.33 -2.88 -3.97
C VAL A 143 10.78 -2.96 -4.48
N GLN A 144 11.01 -2.69 -5.77
CA GLN A 144 12.34 -2.74 -6.38
C GLN A 144 13.32 -1.72 -5.78
N LYS A 145 12.83 -0.52 -5.45
CA LYS A 145 13.62 0.51 -4.77
C LYS A 145 14.08 0.04 -3.40
N LEU A 146 13.17 -0.53 -2.61
CA LEU A 146 13.49 -1.05 -1.29
C LEU A 146 14.50 -2.21 -1.35
N GLU A 147 14.34 -3.12 -2.32
CA GLU A 147 15.30 -4.21 -2.56
C GLU A 147 16.70 -3.70 -2.90
N SER A 148 16.77 -2.77 -3.85
CA SER A 148 18.04 -2.16 -4.27
C SER A 148 18.70 -1.41 -3.13
N HIS A 149 17.92 -0.73 -2.30
CA HIS A 149 18.41 -0.02 -1.13
C HIS A 149 19.01 -0.97 -0.09
N ILE A 150 18.33 -2.08 0.21
CA ILE A 150 18.84 -3.12 1.12
C ILE A 150 20.17 -3.69 0.60
N GLU A 151 20.26 -3.97 -0.70
CA GLU A 151 21.49 -4.52 -1.28
C GLU A 151 22.66 -3.51 -1.19
N ASN A 152 22.39 -2.24 -1.49
CA ASN A 152 23.38 -1.17 -1.37
C ASN A 152 23.87 -0.97 0.08
N GLN A 153 22.97 -1.03 1.06
CA GLN A 153 23.32 -0.95 2.48
C GLN A 153 24.15 -2.15 2.96
N LYS A 154 23.84 -3.37 2.49
CA LYS A 154 24.65 -4.56 2.79
C LYS A 154 26.05 -4.44 2.21
N ALA A 155 26.16 -3.99 0.96
CA ALA A 155 27.43 -3.82 0.28
C ALA A 155 28.30 -2.75 0.95
N SER A 156 27.72 -1.64 1.42
CA SER A 156 28.46 -0.61 2.15
C SER A 156 28.94 -1.10 3.52
N ALA A 157 28.10 -1.82 4.27
CA ALA A 157 28.48 -2.43 5.54
C ALA A 157 29.64 -3.44 5.39
N ALA A 158 29.60 -4.27 4.34
CA ALA A 158 30.67 -5.21 4.03
C ALA A 158 32.00 -4.50 3.71
N LYS A 159 31.97 -3.40 2.94
CA LYS A 159 33.18 -2.62 2.62
C LYS A 159 33.84 -2.03 3.87
N VAL A 160 33.06 -1.46 4.80
CA VAL A 160 33.60 -0.88 6.05
C VAL A 160 34.34 -1.91 6.89
N LEU A 161 33.82 -3.15 6.99
CA LEU A 161 34.47 -4.24 7.72
C LEU A 161 35.81 -4.64 7.08
N THR A 162 35.88 -4.69 5.75
CA THR A 162 37.12 -5.04 5.04
C THR A 162 38.20 -3.96 5.17
N GLU A 163 37.83 -2.67 5.18
CA GLU A 163 38.79 -1.58 5.38
C GLU A 163 39.28 -1.48 6.83
N ALA A 164 38.41 -1.74 7.80
CA ALA A 164 38.79 -1.80 9.22
C ALA A 164 39.78 -2.94 9.50
N ALA A 165 39.62 -4.09 8.83
CA ALA A 165 40.56 -5.21 8.91
C ALA A 165 41.94 -4.85 8.34
N LYS A 166 41.99 -4.20 7.16
CA LYS A 166 43.26 -3.76 6.53
C LYS A 166 44.02 -2.73 7.37
N LYS A 167 43.32 -1.80 8.04
CA LYS A 167 43.96 -0.79 8.92
C LYS A 167 44.59 -1.42 10.18
N LYS A 168 44.05 -2.53 10.71
CA LYS A 168 44.65 -3.26 11.84
C LYS A 168 45.93 -4.01 11.45
N SER A 169 46.08 -4.41 10.19
CA SER A 169 47.27 -5.13 9.70
C SER A 169 48.49 -4.21 9.52
N VAL A 170 48.28 -2.92 9.21
CA VAL A 170 49.38 -1.96 8.97
C VAL A 170 50.00 -1.43 10.26
N LYS A 171 49.27 -1.44 11.39
CA LYS A 171 49.73 -0.89 12.67
C LYS A 171 50.50 -1.88 13.55
N LYS A 172 50.79 -3.08 13.05
CA LYS A 172 51.49 -4.16 13.76
C LYS A 172 52.84 -4.52 13.13
N LYS A 173 53.39 -3.65 12.29
CA LYS A 173 54.68 -3.80 11.63
C LYS A 173 55.58 -2.62 11.94
#